data_AF-A0A8J5CQF0-F1
#
_entry.id   AF-A0A8J5CQF0-F1
#
_cell.length_a   1.000
_cell.length_b   1.000
_cell.length_c   1.000
_cell.angle_alpha   90.00
_cell.angle_beta   90.00
_cell.angle_gamma   90.00
#
_symmetry.space_group_name_H-M   'P 1'
#
loop_
_entity.id
_entity.type
_entity.pdbx_description
1 polymer ?
#
loop_
_entity_poly.entity_id
_entity_poly.type
_entity_poly.pdbx_seq_one_letter_code
_entity_poly.pdbx_strand_id
1 'polypeptide(L)'
;MFLHAKHAATHYKTIILVADDTDVLIISLHLSRTIDSQLFIRRGTKVRVRMIDVGKLAAVLGSGVCSALPGLHAWSGCDTVSALASQGKIKALKLVQANDLYLQAFTDLGSSWNVPTDVFNSIQAFMCQLYARNTKIVGANSLRYHMFCAKKGQIESGQLPPCEDSLMQHTLRANYQAAIWRRSLKTCQTSQHHQQDMAGNSMMAVRSKSDGWRVYQLQMSS
;
A
#
# COMPACT_ATOMS: atom_id res chain seq x y z
N MET A 1 -10.02 -2.74 10.33
CA MET A 1 -10.99 -2.52 9.23
C MET A 1 -11.11 -3.72 8.31
N PHE A 2 -10.06 -4.14 7.58
CA PHE A 2 -10.17 -5.24 6.60
C PHE A 2 -10.49 -6.62 7.19
N LEU A 3 -10.05 -6.91 8.42
CA LEU A 3 -10.48 -8.11 9.13
C LEU A 3 -12.00 -8.14 9.36
N HIS A 4 -12.60 -7.00 9.74
CA HIS A 4 -14.05 -6.88 9.86
C HIS A 4 -14.75 -6.96 8.51
N ALA A 5 -14.16 -6.41 7.44
CA ALA A 5 -14.69 -6.59 6.09
C ALA A 5 -14.68 -8.06 5.68
N LYS A 6 -13.59 -8.80 5.92
CA LYS A 6 -13.51 -10.24 5.67
C LYS A 6 -14.55 -11.02 6.47
N HIS A 7 -14.77 -10.67 7.74
CA HIS A 7 -15.83 -11.29 8.53
C HIS A 7 -17.23 -10.93 8.01
N ALA A 8 -17.49 -9.67 7.68
CA ALA A 8 -18.79 -9.26 7.12
C ALA A 8 -19.10 -9.96 5.78
N ALA A 9 -18.06 -10.29 5.00
CA ALA A 9 -18.21 -10.99 3.72
C ALA A 9 -18.85 -12.38 3.85
N THR A 10 -18.81 -13.00 5.03
CA THR A 10 -19.50 -14.29 5.27
C THR A 10 -21.02 -14.14 5.36
N HIS A 11 -21.52 -12.91 5.50
CA HIS A 11 -22.95 -12.62 5.71
C HIS A 11 -23.53 -11.68 4.65
N TYR A 12 -22.71 -10.82 4.04
CA TYR A 12 -23.17 -9.78 3.13
C TYR A 12 -22.43 -9.87 1.80
N LYS A 13 -23.16 -9.86 0.68
CA LYS A 13 -22.57 -9.87 -0.68
C LYS A 13 -21.86 -8.56 -1.06
N THR A 14 -22.18 -7.48 -0.34
CA THR A 14 -21.69 -6.12 -0.63
C THR A 14 -21.26 -5.46 0.66
N ILE A 15 -20.06 -4.88 0.65
CA ILE A 15 -19.45 -4.21 1.80
C ILE A 15 -19.03 -2.81 1.39
N ILE A 16 -19.41 -1.82 2.20
CA ILE A 16 -19.02 -0.43 2.01
C ILE A 16 -18.00 -0.06 3.09
N LEU A 17 -16.77 0.19 2.65
CA LEU A 17 -15.70 0.75 3.47
C LEU A 17 -15.85 2.27 3.46
N VAL A 18 -15.93 2.88 4.64
CA VAL A 18 -15.96 4.34 4.77
C VAL A 18 -14.55 4.80 5.11
N ALA A 19 -13.88 5.46 4.18
CA ALA A 19 -12.53 5.97 4.42
C ALA A 19 -12.13 7.00 3.36
N ASP A 20 -11.57 8.13 3.79
CA ASP A 20 -11.03 9.16 2.88
C ASP A 20 -9.57 8.89 2.49
N ASP A 21 -8.86 8.14 3.33
CA ASP A 21 -7.46 7.81 3.16
C ASP A 21 -7.22 6.94 1.90
N THR A 22 -6.17 7.29 1.15
CA THR A 22 -5.75 6.55 -0.04
C THR A 22 -5.21 5.17 0.30
N ASP A 23 -4.57 4.99 1.46
CA ASP A 23 -4.04 3.69 1.91
C ASP A 23 -5.15 2.63 1.92
N VAL A 24 -6.36 3.02 2.35
CA VAL A 24 -7.53 2.13 2.34
C VAL A 24 -7.92 1.69 0.94
N LEU A 25 -7.88 2.56 -0.07
CA LEU A 25 -8.15 2.15 -1.45
C LEU A 25 -7.09 1.22 -1.99
N ILE A 26 -5.82 1.52 -1.73
CA ILE A 26 -4.70 0.68 -2.15
C ILE A 26 -4.82 -0.73 -1.57
N ILE A 27 -5.08 -0.85 -0.27
CA ILE A 27 -5.25 -2.15 0.39
C ILE A 27 -6.52 -2.85 -0.12
N SER A 28 -7.63 -2.12 -0.34
CA SER A 28 -8.86 -2.69 -0.88
C SER A 28 -8.67 -3.25 -2.28
N LEU A 29 -7.94 -2.56 -3.16
CA LEU A 29 -7.63 -3.04 -4.51
C LEU A 29 -6.84 -4.34 -4.46
N HIS A 30 -5.84 -4.42 -3.58
CA HIS A 30 -5.04 -5.63 -3.37
C HIS A 30 -5.89 -6.80 -2.85
N LEU A 31 -6.79 -6.55 -1.89
CA LEU A 31 -7.60 -7.59 -1.24
C LEU A 31 -8.90 -7.91 -1.95
N SER A 32 -9.24 -7.20 -3.03
CA SER A 32 -10.54 -7.32 -3.72
C SER A 32 -10.87 -8.73 -4.20
N ARG A 33 -9.84 -9.56 -4.44
CA ARG A 33 -9.99 -10.97 -4.84
C ARG A 33 -9.92 -11.95 -3.67
N THR A 34 -9.47 -11.49 -2.52
CA THR A 34 -9.34 -12.30 -1.29
C THR A 34 -10.59 -12.20 -0.42
N ILE A 35 -11.28 -11.06 -0.47
CA ILE A 35 -12.55 -10.87 0.22
C ILE A 35 -13.68 -11.26 -0.74
N ASP A 36 -14.46 -12.28 -0.39
CA ASP A 36 -15.55 -12.82 -1.21
C ASP A 36 -16.82 -11.94 -1.13
N SER A 37 -16.69 -10.68 -1.53
CA SER A 37 -17.78 -9.70 -1.55
C SER A 37 -17.44 -8.52 -2.46
N GLN A 38 -18.47 -7.87 -2.97
CA GLN A 38 -18.32 -6.61 -3.70
C GLN A 38 -17.91 -5.50 -2.73
N LEU A 39 -16.70 -4.95 -2.93
CA LEU A 39 -16.18 -3.87 -2.10
C LEU A 39 -16.45 -2.51 -2.75
N PHE A 40 -17.02 -1.61 -1.96
CA PHE A 40 -17.15 -0.20 -2.30
C PHE A 40 -16.40 0.65 -1.28
N ILE A 41 -15.84 1.78 -1.72
CA ILE A 41 -15.26 2.78 -0.82
C ILE A 41 -16.05 4.06 -0.92
N ARG A 42 -16.64 4.46 0.21
CA ARG A 42 -17.25 5.77 0.39
C ARG A 42 -16.18 6.77 0.84
N ARG A 43 -15.96 7.80 0.02
CA ARG A 43 -15.04 8.92 0.27
C ARG A 43 -15.78 10.25 0.30
N GLY A 44 -15.20 11.23 0.96
CA GLY A 44 -15.62 12.62 1.02
C GLY A 44 -16.49 12.96 2.23
N THR A 45 -16.73 14.25 2.39
CA THR A 45 -17.53 14.81 3.49
C THR A 45 -19.03 14.68 3.20
N LYS A 46 -19.87 15.02 4.19
CA LYS A 46 -21.34 14.98 4.08
C LYS A 46 -21.90 15.73 2.85
N VAL A 47 -21.15 16.69 2.30
CA VAL A 47 -21.58 17.54 1.17
C VAL A 47 -21.17 16.96 -0.19
N ARG A 48 -20.06 16.21 -0.27
CA ARG A 48 -19.55 15.63 -1.53
C ARG A 48 -19.09 14.20 -1.28
N VAL A 49 -20.03 13.26 -1.40
CA VAL A 49 -19.76 11.83 -1.26
C VAL A 49 -19.44 11.23 -2.62
N ARG A 50 -18.36 10.45 -2.70
CA ARG A 50 -18.01 9.63 -3.85
C ARG A 50 -18.00 8.17 -3.44
N MET A 51 -18.59 7.32 -4.27
CA MET A 51 -18.56 5.86 -4.12
C MET A 51 -17.66 5.28 -5.19
N ILE A 52 -16.61 4.59 -4.78
CA ILE A 52 -15.68 3.89 -5.67
C ILE A 52 -16.01 2.40 -5.64
N ASP A 53 -16.35 1.84 -6.79
CA ASP A 53 -16.45 0.40 -6.99
C ASP A 53 -15.05 -0.19 -7.13
N VAL A 54 -14.59 -0.91 -6.10
CA VAL A 54 -13.23 -1.47 -6.06
C VAL A 54 -13.07 -2.58 -7.09
N GLY A 55 -14.12 -3.39 -7.31
CA GLY A 55 -14.09 -4.49 -8.26
C GLY A 55 -13.93 -4.00 -9.69
N LYS A 56 -14.71 -2.99 -10.09
CA LYS A 56 -14.58 -2.36 -11.42
C LYS A 56 -13.20 -1.72 -11.60
N LEU A 57 -12.70 -1.00 -10.59
CA LEU A 57 -11.39 -0.38 -10.68
C LEU A 57 -10.26 -1.42 -10.75
N ALA A 58 -10.35 -2.51 -9.98
CA ALA A 58 -9.40 -3.61 -10.04
C ALA A 58 -9.42 -4.34 -11.40
N ALA A 59 -10.60 -4.46 -12.03
CA ALA A 59 -10.72 -5.02 -13.38
C ALA A 59 -10.01 -4.14 -14.42
N VAL A 60 -10.15 -2.81 -14.32
CA VAL A 60 -9.46 -1.86 -15.21
C VAL A 60 -7.94 -1.86 -15.00
N LEU A 61 -7.49 -1.92 -13.75
CA LEU A 61 -6.05 -1.90 -13.43
C LEU A 61 -5.35 -3.23 -13.73
N GLY A 62 -6.06 -4.34 -13.64
CA GLY A 62 -5.50 -5.68 -13.78
C GLY A 62 -4.89 -6.21 -12.47
N SER A 63 -4.72 -7.53 -12.43
CA SER A 63 -4.26 -8.28 -11.26
C SER A 63 -2.84 -7.91 -10.83
N GLY A 64 -1.91 -7.86 -11.78
CA GLY A 64 -0.52 -7.58 -11.52
C GLY A 64 -0.35 -6.21 -10.87
N VAL A 65 -1.02 -5.19 -11.40
CA VAL A 65 -0.98 -3.83 -10.83
C VAL A 65 -1.56 -3.84 -9.42
N CYS A 66 -2.73 -4.46 -9.20
CA CYS A 66 -3.33 -4.56 -7.86
C CYS A 66 -2.41 -5.26 -6.85
N SER A 67 -1.64 -6.26 -7.28
CA SER A 67 -0.64 -6.95 -6.46
C SER A 67 0.59 -6.10 -6.14
N ALA A 68 1.00 -5.22 -7.05
CA ALA A 68 2.14 -4.31 -6.90
C ALA A 68 1.80 -3.04 -6.10
N LEU A 69 0.53 -2.60 -6.09
CA LEU A 69 0.11 -1.34 -5.48
C LEU A 69 0.52 -1.16 -4.01
N PRO A 70 0.43 -2.16 -3.10
CA PRO A 70 0.89 -2.00 -1.72
C PRO A 70 2.37 -1.61 -1.63
N GLY A 71 3.24 -2.30 -2.40
CA GLY A 71 4.67 -2.00 -2.45
C GLY A 71 4.96 -0.65 -3.07
N LEU A 72 4.34 -0.36 -4.23
CA LEU A 72 4.55 0.89 -4.96
C LEU A 72 4.08 2.11 -4.17
N HIS A 73 2.90 2.05 -3.54
CA HIS A 73 2.35 3.18 -2.80
C HIS A 73 3.14 3.45 -1.51
N ALA A 74 3.54 2.40 -0.78
CA ALA A 74 4.43 2.56 0.36
C ALA A 74 5.77 3.19 -0.07
N TRP A 75 6.37 2.70 -1.15
CA TRP A 75 7.67 3.15 -1.61
C TRP A 75 7.66 4.55 -2.24
N SER A 76 6.61 4.92 -2.96
CA SER A 76 6.47 6.26 -3.55
C SER A 76 6.02 7.32 -2.54
N GLY A 77 5.74 6.91 -1.30
CA GLY A 77 5.45 7.75 -0.15
C GLY A 77 4.02 7.57 0.37
N CYS A 78 3.88 7.38 1.67
CA CYS A 78 2.61 7.35 2.41
C CYS A 78 2.81 8.05 3.77
N ASP A 79 1.86 7.94 4.69
CA ASP A 79 1.96 8.63 5.98
C ASP A 79 3.16 8.18 6.81
N THR A 80 3.65 6.95 6.62
CA THR A 80 4.78 6.38 7.38
C THR A 80 6.10 6.34 6.60
N VAL A 81 6.06 6.62 5.29
CA VAL A 81 7.22 6.53 4.39
C VAL A 81 7.31 7.81 3.57
N SER A 82 8.46 8.47 3.59
CA SER A 82 8.69 9.70 2.82
C SER A 82 8.48 9.51 1.32
N ALA A 83 8.10 10.55 0.60
CA ALA A 83 8.14 10.52 -0.86
C ALA A 83 9.56 10.81 -1.38
N LEU A 84 9.89 10.31 -2.57
CA LEU A 84 11.09 10.74 -3.28
C LEU A 84 10.92 12.16 -3.82
N ALA A 85 11.91 13.01 -3.58
CA ALA A 85 11.88 14.41 -3.98
C ALA A 85 11.63 14.55 -5.49
N SER A 86 10.72 15.45 -5.87
CA SER A 86 10.34 15.73 -7.27
C SER A 86 9.73 14.56 -8.06
N GLN A 87 9.43 13.42 -7.43
CA GLN A 87 8.83 12.26 -8.11
C GLN A 87 7.36 12.08 -7.73
N GLY A 88 6.47 12.12 -8.72
CA GLY A 88 5.03 11.94 -8.53
C GLY A 88 4.56 10.49 -8.66
N LYS A 89 3.56 10.10 -7.87
CA LYS A 89 2.97 8.74 -7.88
C LYS A 89 2.41 8.31 -9.23
N ILE A 90 1.83 9.23 -10.00
CA ILE A 90 1.30 8.93 -11.34
C ILE A 90 2.43 8.51 -12.28
N LYS A 91 3.58 9.19 -12.22
CA LYS A 91 4.76 8.84 -13.02
C LYS A 91 5.30 7.46 -12.62
N ALA A 92 5.40 7.21 -11.31
CA ALA A 92 5.81 5.92 -10.78
C ALA A 92 4.87 4.78 -11.23
N LEU A 93 3.55 4.98 -11.14
CA LEU A 93 2.55 4.00 -11.58
C LEU A 93 2.65 3.69 -13.07
N LYS A 94 2.76 4.71 -13.93
CA LYS A 94 2.92 4.51 -15.38
C LYS A 94 4.18 3.71 -15.71
N LEU A 95 5.27 3.95 -14.98
CA LEU A 95 6.53 3.24 -15.18
C LEU A 95 6.41 1.76 -14.77
N VAL A 96 5.74 1.48 -13.66
CA VAL A 96 5.45 0.10 -13.22
C VAL A 96 4.53 -0.63 -14.20
N GLN A 97 3.50 0.04 -14.73
CA GLN A 97 2.57 -0.55 -15.69
C GLN A 97 3.23 -0.88 -17.05
N ALA A 98 4.32 -0.21 -17.39
CA ALA A 98 5.01 -0.39 -18.67
C ALA A 98 6.18 -1.39 -18.60
N ASN A 99 6.51 -1.93 -17.43
CA ASN A 99 7.69 -2.75 -17.24
C ASN A 99 7.44 -3.88 -16.23
N ASP A 100 7.39 -5.12 -16.72
CA ASP A 100 7.08 -6.30 -15.91
C ASP A 100 8.11 -6.57 -14.81
N LEU A 101 9.38 -6.21 -15.00
CA LEU A 101 10.41 -6.36 -13.98
C LEU A 101 10.11 -5.43 -12.78
N TYR A 102 9.68 -4.19 -13.04
CA TYR A 102 9.28 -3.27 -11.97
C TYR A 102 7.95 -3.67 -11.33
N LEU A 103 7.00 -4.15 -12.13
CA LEU A 103 5.75 -4.71 -11.63
C LEU A 103 5.99 -5.87 -10.66
N GLN A 104 6.90 -6.78 -11.02
CA GLN A 104 7.27 -7.91 -10.18
C GLN A 104 8.00 -7.44 -8.91
N ALA A 105 8.97 -6.53 -9.03
CA ALA A 105 9.70 -6.00 -7.88
C ALA A 105 8.76 -5.37 -6.82
N PHE A 106 7.76 -4.59 -7.24
CA PHE A 106 6.77 -4.01 -6.31
C PHE A 106 5.72 -5.01 -5.83
N THR A 107 5.47 -6.09 -6.58
CA THR A 107 4.68 -7.23 -6.10
C THR A 107 5.41 -7.95 -4.98
N ASP A 108 6.72 -8.15 -5.12
CA ASP A 108 7.55 -8.82 -4.12
C ASP A 108 7.86 -7.93 -2.92
N LEU A 109 7.84 -6.61 -3.07
CA LEU A 109 8.01 -5.67 -1.96
C LEU A 109 6.85 -5.81 -0.95
N GLY A 110 7.20 -6.21 0.27
CA GLY A 110 6.29 -6.54 1.37
C GLY A 110 5.82 -8.00 1.41
N SER A 111 6.19 -8.84 0.44
CA SER A 111 5.88 -10.28 0.47
C SER A 111 6.57 -10.96 1.66
N SER A 112 7.78 -10.52 1.98
CA SER A 112 8.60 -10.95 3.11
C SER A 112 8.99 -9.75 3.99
N TRP A 113 9.45 -10.00 5.22
CA TRP A 113 9.97 -8.93 6.09
C TRP A 113 11.35 -8.41 5.65
N ASN A 114 12.10 -9.23 4.93
CA ASN A 114 13.40 -8.88 4.36
C ASN A 114 13.24 -8.47 2.88
N VAL A 115 14.15 -7.64 2.39
CA VAL A 115 14.22 -7.24 0.98
C VAL A 115 15.32 -8.07 0.31
N PRO A 116 14.98 -8.98 -0.62
CA PRO A 116 15.98 -9.69 -1.40
C PRO A 116 16.83 -8.74 -2.24
N THR A 117 18.10 -9.08 -2.44
CA THR A 117 19.04 -8.25 -3.23
C THR A 117 18.53 -7.97 -4.64
N ASP A 118 17.93 -8.95 -5.31
CA ASP A 118 17.40 -8.77 -6.68
C ASP A 118 16.21 -7.82 -6.75
N VAL A 119 15.36 -7.84 -5.71
CA VAL A 119 14.26 -6.88 -5.56
C VAL A 119 14.82 -5.48 -5.37
N PHE A 120 15.84 -5.33 -4.52
CA PHE A 120 16.50 -4.04 -4.32
C PHE A 120 17.16 -3.53 -5.60
N ASN A 121 17.89 -4.37 -6.32
CA ASN A 121 18.51 -4.02 -7.62
C ASN A 121 17.46 -3.54 -8.63
N SER A 122 16.31 -4.20 -8.68
CA SER A 122 15.19 -3.80 -9.54
C SER A 122 14.60 -2.45 -9.12
N ILE A 123 14.49 -2.19 -7.81
CA ILE A 123 14.05 -0.91 -7.25
C ILE A 123 15.07 0.21 -7.53
N GLN A 124 16.38 -0.08 -7.49
CA GLN A 124 17.41 0.87 -7.88
C GLN A 124 17.27 1.26 -9.36
N ALA A 125 17.12 0.28 -10.24
CA ALA A 125 16.92 0.53 -11.66
C ALA A 125 15.64 1.33 -11.93
N PHE A 126 14.55 1.00 -11.21
CA PHE A 126 13.30 1.76 -11.24
C PHE A 126 13.50 3.21 -10.81
N MET A 127 14.16 3.46 -9.67
CA MET A 127 14.48 4.79 -9.18
C MET A 127 15.31 5.55 -10.23
N CYS A 128 16.28 4.89 -10.85
CA CYS A 128 17.12 5.52 -11.86
C CYS A 128 16.30 6.00 -13.07
N GLN A 129 15.42 5.16 -13.60
CA GLN A 129 14.52 5.55 -14.69
C GLN A 129 13.49 6.61 -14.27
N LEU A 130 13.13 6.63 -12.99
CA LEU A 130 12.24 7.64 -12.43
C LEU A 130 12.91 9.02 -12.47
N TYR A 131 14.18 9.16 -12.10
CA TYR A 131 14.90 10.45 -12.16
C TYR A 131 15.36 10.81 -13.57
N ALA A 132 15.88 9.84 -14.33
CA ALA A 132 16.41 10.05 -15.68
C ALA A 132 15.73 9.10 -16.67
N ARG A 133 14.79 9.65 -17.45
CA ARG A 133 14.01 8.87 -18.43
C ARG A 133 14.94 8.22 -19.46
N ASN A 134 14.70 6.95 -19.79
CA ASN A 134 15.47 6.17 -20.77
C ASN A 134 16.96 6.00 -20.41
N THR A 135 17.34 6.21 -19.15
CA THR A 135 18.71 5.93 -18.70
C THR A 135 19.01 4.44 -18.76
N LYS A 136 20.25 4.11 -19.12
CA LYS A 136 20.82 2.75 -18.99
C LYS A 136 21.51 2.55 -17.64
N ILE A 137 21.65 3.61 -16.84
CA ILE A 137 22.25 3.56 -15.51
C ILE A 137 21.24 2.91 -14.57
N VAL A 138 21.66 1.85 -13.88
CA VAL A 138 20.80 1.11 -12.94
C VAL A 138 21.18 1.32 -11.47
N GLY A 139 22.39 1.83 -11.20
CA GLY A 139 22.89 2.06 -9.85
C GLY A 139 22.62 3.48 -9.35
N ALA A 140 22.15 3.59 -8.11
CA ALA A 140 21.76 4.88 -7.50
C ALA A 140 22.93 5.88 -7.42
N ASN A 141 24.09 5.44 -6.93
CA ASN A 141 25.28 6.28 -6.81
C ASN A 141 25.82 6.71 -8.18
N SER A 142 25.82 5.78 -9.16
CA SER A 142 26.23 6.07 -10.54
C SER A 142 25.34 7.11 -11.19
N LEU A 143 24.02 7.02 -10.99
CA LEU A 143 23.10 8.03 -11.53
C LEU A 143 23.28 9.38 -10.83
N ARG A 144 23.42 9.37 -9.49
CA ARG A 144 23.64 10.58 -8.70
C ARG A 144 24.89 11.33 -9.19
N TYR A 145 25.99 10.62 -9.38
CA TYR A 145 27.24 11.18 -9.92
C TYR A 145 27.04 11.71 -11.35
N HIS A 146 26.42 10.92 -12.23
CA HIS A 146 26.15 11.33 -13.61
C HIS A 146 25.32 12.63 -13.67
N MET A 147 24.25 12.75 -12.87
CA MET A 147 23.43 13.95 -12.84
C MET A 147 24.19 15.17 -12.30
N PHE A 148 25.04 14.98 -11.29
CA PHE A 148 25.90 16.04 -10.76
C PHE A 148 26.87 16.58 -11.83
N CYS A 149 27.57 15.67 -12.53
CA CYS A 149 28.48 16.04 -13.61
C CYS A 149 27.75 16.70 -14.79
N ALA A 150 26.61 16.15 -15.22
CA ALA A 150 25.83 16.69 -16.34
C ALA A 150 25.34 18.12 -16.09
N LYS A 151 25.17 18.50 -14.82
CA LYS A 151 24.79 19.85 -14.40
C LYS A 151 25.96 20.72 -13.95
N LYS A 152 27.21 20.27 -14.14
CA LYS A 152 28.43 21.00 -13.72
C LYS A 152 28.39 21.43 -12.24
N GLY A 153 27.78 20.60 -11.38
CA GLY A 153 27.56 20.92 -9.96
C GLY A 153 26.49 21.98 -9.67
N GLN A 154 25.85 22.55 -10.69
CA GLN A 154 24.74 23.51 -10.55
C GLN A 154 23.39 22.78 -10.42
N ILE A 155 23.33 21.80 -9.53
CA ILE A 155 22.11 21.06 -9.21
C ILE A 155 21.90 21.09 -7.71
N GLU A 156 20.70 21.51 -7.31
CA GLU A 156 20.30 21.50 -5.90
C GLU A 156 20.32 20.07 -5.36
N SER A 157 20.81 19.89 -4.13
CA SER A 157 20.96 18.55 -3.53
C SER A 157 19.64 17.77 -3.49
N GLY A 158 18.51 18.47 -3.29
CA GLY A 158 17.17 17.87 -3.29
C GLY A 158 16.65 17.43 -4.67
N GLN A 159 17.30 17.82 -5.77
CA GLN A 159 16.96 17.35 -7.13
C GLN A 159 17.74 16.10 -7.53
N LEU A 160 18.79 15.76 -6.77
CA LEU A 160 19.55 14.55 -6.98
C LEU A 160 18.81 13.34 -6.40
N PRO A 161 18.92 12.15 -7.04
CA PRO A 161 18.41 10.92 -6.45
C PRO A 161 19.10 10.61 -5.12
N PRO A 162 18.46 9.86 -4.21
CA PRO A 162 19.10 9.39 -2.99
C PRO A 162 20.36 8.57 -3.33
N CYS A 163 21.35 8.56 -2.43
CA CYS A 163 22.43 7.58 -2.52
C CYS A 163 21.89 6.17 -2.26
N GLU A 164 22.69 5.16 -2.61
CA GLU A 164 22.34 3.75 -2.42
C GLU A 164 21.92 3.43 -0.98
N ASP A 165 22.68 3.87 0.02
CA ASP A 165 22.37 3.59 1.43
C ASP A 165 21.04 4.20 1.86
N SER A 166 20.79 5.46 1.46
CA SER A 166 19.52 6.14 1.74
C SER A 166 18.36 5.46 1.05
N LEU A 167 18.57 5.01 -0.19
CA LEU A 167 17.57 4.26 -0.95
C LEU A 167 17.29 2.89 -0.32
N MET A 168 18.31 2.21 0.22
CA MET A 168 18.14 0.94 0.94
C MET A 168 17.28 1.14 2.18
N GLN A 169 17.60 2.11 3.04
CA GLN A 169 16.82 2.39 4.25
C GLN A 169 15.37 2.78 3.93
N HIS A 170 15.17 3.60 2.89
CA HIS A 170 13.86 3.94 2.37
C HIS A 170 13.09 2.69 1.90
N THR A 171 13.76 1.80 1.16
CA THR A 171 13.17 0.57 0.65
C THR A 171 12.82 -0.41 1.76
N LEU A 172 13.66 -0.56 2.79
CA LEU A 172 13.38 -1.37 3.97
C LEU A 172 12.13 -0.88 4.71
N ARG A 173 12.00 0.44 4.89
CA ARG A 173 10.82 1.04 5.52
C ARG A 173 9.55 0.81 4.70
N ALA A 174 9.63 1.04 3.38
CA ALA A 174 8.54 0.77 2.46
C ALA A 174 8.13 -0.72 2.45
N ASN A 175 9.11 -1.62 2.49
CA ASN A 175 8.89 -3.06 2.57
C ASN A 175 8.11 -3.43 3.83
N TYR A 176 8.54 -2.90 4.97
CA TYR A 176 7.87 -3.15 6.26
C TYR A 176 6.41 -2.67 6.24
N GLN A 177 6.17 -1.46 5.75
CA GLN A 177 4.81 -0.92 5.62
C GLN A 177 3.94 -1.77 4.70
N ALA A 178 4.45 -2.12 3.51
CA ALA A 178 3.74 -2.98 2.56
C ALA A 178 3.49 -4.38 3.15
N ALA A 179 4.43 -4.92 3.95
CA ALA A 179 4.29 -6.21 4.61
C ALA A 179 3.14 -6.23 5.63
N ILE A 180 2.96 -5.14 6.38
CA ILE A 180 1.81 -4.95 7.28
C ILE A 180 0.50 -4.95 6.47
N TRP A 181 0.43 -4.15 5.41
CA TRP A 181 -0.77 -4.03 4.57
C TRP A 181 -1.18 -5.34 3.91
N ARG A 182 -0.22 -6.09 3.34
CA ARG A 182 -0.45 -7.42 2.75
C ARG A 182 -0.93 -8.45 3.77
N ARG A 183 -0.64 -8.24 5.06
CA ARG A 183 -1.04 -9.12 6.17
C ARG A 183 -2.27 -8.59 6.92
N SER A 184 -2.96 -7.57 6.41
CA SER A 184 -4.10 -6.93 7.09
C SER A 184 -5.33 -7.84 7.29
N LEU A 185 -5.35 -9.04 6.70
CA LEU A 185 -6.34 -10.09 6.93
C LEU A 185 -5.89 -11.18 7.91
N LYS A 186 -4.62 -11.18 8.34
CA LYS A 186 -4.13 -12.11 9.36
C LYS A 186 -4.59 -11.62 10.72
N THR A 187 -5.20 -12.50 11.51
CA THR A 187 -5.39 -12.23 12.92
C THR A 187 -4.01 -12.20 13.58
N CYS A 188 -3.78 -11.22 14.46
CA CYS A 188 -2.66 -11.32 15.38
C CYS A 188 -3.02 -12.46 16.34
N GLN A 189 -2.59 -13.69 16.04
CA GLN A 189 -2.60 -14.73 17.04
C GLN A 189 -1.60 -14.27 18.11
N THR A 190 -2.15 -13.88 19.25
CA THR A 190 -1.42 -13.77 20.52
C THR A 190 -0.51 -14.97 20.66
N SER A 191 0.74 -14.70 21.07
CA SER A 191 1.78 -15.69 21.37
C SER A 191 1.18 -16.97 21.96
N GLN A 192 1.62 -18.14 21.49
CA GLN A 192 1.22 -19.46 21.98
C GLN A 192 1.69 -19.77 23.42
N HIS A 193 1.73 -18.77 24.31
CA HIS A 193 1.96 -18.94 25.73
C HIS A 193 0.76 -18.38 26.48
N HIS A 194 0.01 -19.28 27.15
CA HIS A 194 -1.20 -19.08 27.94
C HIS A 194 -2.51 -19.26 27.17
N GLN A 195 -2.77 -20.53 26.81
CA GLN A 195 -4.13 -21.01 26.61
C GLN A 195 -4.41 -22.12 27.62
N GLN A 196 -4.57 -21.72 28.87
CA GLN A 196 -5.43 -22.40 29.83
C GLN A 196 -6.23 -21.33 30.57
N ASP A 197 -7.54 -21.47 30.43
CA ASP A 197 -8.61 -21.02 31.32
C ASP A 197 -9.64 -20.03 30.76
N MET A 198 -10.88 -20.38 31.09
CA MET A 198 -12.15 -19.65 31.00
C MET A 198 -12.99 -19.89 29.73
N ALA A 199 -13.76 -20.97 29.82
CA ALA A 199 -15.04 -21.15 29.15
C ALA A 199 -16.08 -20.10 29.61
N GLY A 200 -17.00 -19.74 28.72
CA GLY A 200 -18.32 -19.20 29.07
C GLY A 200 -18.42 -17.70 29.30
N ASN A 201 -18.71 -16.93 28.26
CA ASN A 201 -19.88 -16.04 28.16
C ASN A 201 -19.80 -15.13 26.93
N SER A 202 -20.93 -15.01 26.25
CA SER A 202 -21.16 -14.12 25.12
C SER A 202 -21.22 -12.66 25.59
N MET A 203 -20.47 -11.74 24.98
CA MET A 203 -20.70 -10.29 25.15
C MET A 203 -20.26 -9.47 23.92
N MET A 204 -21.17 -8.61 23.46
CA MET A 204 -20.97 -7.54 22.47
C MET A 204 -20.08 -6.41 23.01
N ALA A 205 -19.38 -5.70 22.11
CA ALA A 205 -18.73 -4.43 22.41
C ALA A 205 -19.37 -3.27 21.64
N VAL A 206 -19.82 -2.24 22.37
CA VAL A 206 -20.19 -0.91 21.86
C VAL A 206 -19.20 0.11 22.44
N ARG A 207 -18.74 1.09 21.65
CA ARG A 207 -17.87 2.18 22.12
C ARG A 207 -18.49 3.57 21.92
N SER A 208 -18.33 4.44 22.92
CA SER A 208 -18.47 5.91 22.88
C SER A 208 -17.95 6.53 24.19
N LYS A 209 -17.44 7.76 24.35
CA LYS A 209 -17.54 9.04 23.61
C LYS A 209 -16.17 9.74 23.56
N SER A 210 -15.49 9.67 22.42
CA SER A 210 -14.51 10.66 21.90
C SER A 210 -13.96 10.18 20.54
N ASP A 211 -14.90 9.66 19.74
CA ASP A 211 -14.92 9.44 18.29
C ASP A 211 -13.97 8.42 17.65
N GLY A 212 -14.07 7.17 18.16
CA GLY A 212 -13.80 5.94 17.40
C GLY A 212 -15.09 5.23 16.96
N TRP A 213 -14.95 4.32 15.98
CA TRP A 213 -16.01 3.66 15.19
C TRP A 213 -17.24 3.17 15.97
N ARG A 214 -18.42 3.47 15.42
CA ARG A 214 -19.71 2.89 15.82
C ARG A 214 -20.41 2.20 14.65
N VAL A 215 -21.14 1.13 14.98
CA VAL A 215 -22.02 0.34 14.12
C VAL A 215 -23.47 0.60 14.55
N TYR A 216 -24.38 0.75 13.60
CA TYR A 216 -25.82 0.87 13.86
C TYR A 216 -26.53 -0.44 13.52
N GLN A 217 -27.48 -0.84 14.35
CA GLN A 217 -28.40 -1.96 14.13
C GLN A 217 -29.81 -1.39 14.01
N LEU A 218 -30.49 -1.59 12.88
CA LEU A 218 -31.91 -1.26 12.71
C LEU A 218 -32.72 -2.45 13.24
N GLN A 219 -33.44 -2.26 14.35
CA GLN A 219 -34.54 -3.15 14.73
C GLN A 219 -35.76 -2.75 13.89
N MET A 220 -36.26 -3.67 13.07
CA MET A 220 -37.65 -3.63 12.64
C MET A 220 -38.46 -4.32 13.74
N SER A 221 -39.39 -3.57 14.34
CA SER A 221 -40.35 -4.07 15.30
C SER A 221 -41.45 -4.86 14.59
N SER A 222 -41.71 -6.05 15.14
CA SER A 222 -42.92 -6.89 15.08
C SER A 222 -43.55 -7.17 13.72
#